data_AF-A0A0V0SCU1-F1
#
_entry.id   AF-A0A0V0SCU1-F1
#
_cell.length_a   1.000
_cell.length_b   1.000
_cell.length_c   1.000
_cell.angle_alpha   90.00
_cell.angle_beta   90.00
_cell.angle_gamma   90.00
#
_symmetry.space_group_name_H-M   'P 1'
#
loop_
_entity.id
_entity.type
_entity.pdbx_description
1 polymer ?
#
loop_
_entity_poly.entity_id
_entity_poly.type
_entity_poly.pdbx_seq_one_letter_code
_entity_poly.pdbx_strand_id
1 'polypeptide(L)'
;MNADNDKKEKLILSNYEDTLRFKTSFVSLHEFHERCQITTFTSAYAENLKVHPLILQANTLNDCLNLCRSNRSDIFNCSGVLFSKHEEICYQLVEGTSNDQIVTLNGQAIVLLQHCVKDREEERRNNIVFFHYYFYELEEKCVFEFYDSRNFSGFEVYDNILRANAFYQCVLKCASEQISKGCAAVLKSHHICLFFKRNSTTRIFRKLSSSYFAELLYCESKFAGNASNAIN
;
A
#
# COMPACT_ATOMS: atom_id res chain seq x y z
N MET A 1 -7.49 -39.82 22.16
CA MET A 1 -7.90 -38.41 22.02
C MET A 1 -6.75 -37.58 22.54
N ASN A 2 -5.95 -36.89 21.70
CA ASN A 2 -5.01 -35.80 22.10
C ASN A 2 -4.14 -35.30 20.93
N ALA A 3 -3.84 -36.13 19.92
CA ALA A 3 -2.97 -35.72 18.80
C ALA A 3 -3.56 -34.61 17.88
N ASP A 4 -4.90 -34.50 17.82
CA ASP A 4 -5.58 -33.49 17.00
C ASP A 4 -5.59 -32.11 17.67
N ASN A 5 -5.59 -32.07 19.01
CA ASN A 5 -5.54 -30.83 19.77
C ASN A 5 -4.13 -30.21 19.73
N ASP A 6 -3.09 -31.03 19.90
CA ASP A 6 -1.68 -30.60 19.81
C ASP A 6 -1.32 -30.03 18.43
N LYS A 7 -1.85 -30.63 17.36
CA LYS A 7 -1.62 -30.15 15.99
C LYS A 7 -2.30 -28.81 15.73
N LYS A 8 -3.50 -28.61 16.27
CA LYS A 8 -4.27 -27.37 16.15
C LYS A 8 -3.63 -26.25 16.95
N GLU A 9 -3.16 -26.54 18.16
CA GLU A 9 -2.45 -25.58 19.03
C GLU A 9 -1.13 -25.14 18.40
N LYS A 10 -0.35 -26.07 17.82
CA LYS A 10 0.89 -25.75 17.10
C LYS A 10 0.65 -24.91 15.84
N LEU A 11 -0.45 -25.15 15.12
CA LEU A 11 -0.83 -24.35 13.95
C LEU A 11 -1.24 -22.92 14.36
N ILE A 12 -1.97 -22.78 15.46
CA ILE A 12 -2.36 -21.47 16.01
C ILE A 12 -1.13 -20.70 16.47
N LEU A 13 -0.19 -21.35 17.17
CA LEU A 13 1.05 -20.72 17.62
C LEU A 13 1.92 -20.28 16.44
N SER A 14 2.09 -21.14 15.42
CA SER A 14 2.82 -20.82 14.19
C SER A 14 2.19 -19.62 13.46
N ASN A 15 0.86 -19.62 13.31
CA ASN A 15 0.16 -18.50 12.68
C ASN A 15 0.31 -17.20 13.49
N TYR A 16 0.30 -17.29 14.83
CA TYR A 16 0.50 -16.14 15.70
C TYR A 16 1.93 -15.59 15.61
N GLU A 17 2.95 -16.46 15.66
CA GLU A 17 4.35 -16.10 15.45
C GLU A 17 4.59 -15.51 14.06
N ASP A 18 3.95 -16.05 13.02
CA ASP A 18 4.02 -15.50 11.66
C ASP A 18 3.40 -14.11 11.57
N THR A 19 2.28 -13.85 12.25
CA THR A 19 1.69 -12.49 12.32
C THR A 19 2.51 -11.50 13.14
N LEU A 20 3.36 -11.98 14.05
CA LEU A 20 4.34 -11.19 14.80
C LEU A 20 5.59 -10.88 13.97
N ARG A 21 5.92 -11.74 13.00
CA ARG A 21 7.11 -11.64 12.15
C ARG A 21 6.87 -10.90 10.84
N PHE A 22 5.63 -10.93 10.33
CA PHE A 22 5.27 -10.25 9.09
C PHE A 22 3.89 -9.60 9.16
N LYS A 23 3.75 -8.49 8.44
CA LYS A 23 2.47 -7.82 8.18
C LYS A 23 2.14 -7.90 6.70
N THR A 24 1.00 -8.53 6.39
CA THR A 24 0.44 -8.48 5.03
C THR A 24 -0.37 -7.21 4.84
N SER A 25 -0.15 -6.53 3.72
CA SER A 25 -0.97 -5.38 3.31
C SER A 25 -1.07 -5.33 1.78
N PHE A 26 -1.71 -4.29 1.25
CA PHE A 26 -1.85 -4.09 -0.18
C PHE A 26 -1.30 -2.73 -0.59
N VAL A 27 -0.60 -2.70 -1.71
CA VAL A 27 -0.08 -1.48 -2.32
C VAL A 27 -0.67 -1.33 -3.73
N SER A 28 -0.90 -0.09 -4.13
CA SER A 28 -1.20 0.24 -5.53
C SER A 28 0.10 0.48 -6.29
N LEU A 29 0.38 -0.33 -7.31
CA LEU A 29 1.42 -0.09 -8.30
C LEU A 29 0.75 0.52 -9.53
N HIS A 30 0.52 1.83 -9.43
CA HIS A 30 -0.37 2.56 -10.32
C HIS A 30 0.14 2.63 -11.77
N GLU A 31 1.45 2.63 -11.99
CA GLU A 31 2.06 2.54 -13.33
C GLU A 31 1.65 1.26 -14.09
N PHE A 32 1.37 0.18 -13.36
CA PHE A 32 0.94 -1.10 -13.91
C PHE A 32 -0.59 -1.30 -13.89
N HIS A 33 -1.34 -0.34 -13.34
CA HIS A 33 -2.75 -0.51 -12.97
C HIS A 33 -2.98 -1.76 -12.13
N GLU A 34 -2.04 -2.08 -11.24
CA GLU A 34 -2.08 -3.28 -10.42
C GLU A 34 -2.27 -2.93 -8.94
N ARG A 35 -2.96 -3.83 -8.24
CA ARG A 35 -2.93 -3.90 -6.79
C ARG A 35 -2.21 -5.16 -6.38
N CYS A 36 -1.17 -4.99 -5.58
CA CYS A 36 -0.31 -6.08 -5.15
C CYS A 36 -0.45 -6.32 -3.65
N GLN A 37 -0.55 -7.60 -3.29
CA GLN A 37 -0.33 -8.03 -1.93
C GLN A 37 1.16 -7.94 -1.62
N ILE A 38 1.49 -7.31 -0.50
CA ILE A 38 2.86 -7.20 0.00
C ILE A 38 2.96 -7.80 1.38
N THR A 39 4.14 -8.34 1.69
CA THR A 39 4.49 -8.81 3.02
C THR A 39 5.65 -7.99 3.53
N THR A 40 5.41 -7.20 4.56
CA THR A 40 6.41 -6.38 5.24
C THR A 40 6.93 -7.14 6.44
N PHE A 41 8.25 -7.28 6.56
CA PHE A 41 8.86 -7.93 7.71
C PHE A 41 8.84 -6.95 8.89
N THR A 42 8.37 -7.43 10.04
CA THR A 42 8.44 -6.72 11.32
C THR A 42 9.65 -7.18 12.14
N SER A 43 10.20 -8.36 11.84
CA SER A 43 11.47 -8.84 12.42
C SER A 43 12.68 -8.13 11.82
N ALA A 44 13.75 -8.01 12.61
CA ALA A 44 15.02 -7.41 12.18
C ALA A 44 15.84 -8.29 11.22
N TYR A 45 15.28 -9.40 10.74
CA TYR A 45 15.95 -10.29 9.80
C TYR A 45 14.97 -11.08 8.94
N ALA A 46 15.46 -11.55 7.80
CA ALA A 46 14.78 -12.41 6.86
C ALA A 46 15.69 -13.56 6.40
N GLU A 47 15.21 -14.80 6.46
CA GLU A 47 15.93 -15.99 6.01
C GLU A 47 15.55 -16.35 4.58
N ASN A 48 16.38 -17.15 3.90
CA ASN A 48 16.16 -17.62 2.53
C ASN A 48 16.05 -16.49 1.49
N LEU A 49 16.65 -15.33 1.77
CA LEU A 49 16.65 -14.17 0.89
C LEU A 49 18.06 -13.62 0.73
N LYS A 50 18.33 -13.05 -0.44
CA LYS A 50 19.58 -12.34 -0.75
C LYS A 50 19.30 -10.95 -1.27
N VAL A 51 20.21 -10.04 -0.90
CA VAL A 51 20.30 -8.71 -1.49
C VAL A 51 21.01 -8.83 -2.84
N HIS A 52 20.35 -8.39 -3.90
CA HIS A 52 20.98 -8.25 -5.21
C HIS A 52 21.94 -7.04 -5.19
N PRO A 53 23.14 -7.12 -5.78
CA PRO A 53 24.14 -6.04 -5.71
C PRO A 53 23.70 -4.72 -6.35
N LEU A 54 22.67 -4.76 -7.21
CA LEU A 54 22.15 -3.58 -7.88
C LEU A 54 21.43 -2.66 -6.90
N ILE A 55 21.96 -1.44 -6.73
CA ILE A 55 21.30 -0.35 -6.02
C ILE A 55 20.33 0.32 -6.97
N LEU A 56 19.09 0.49 -6.52
CA LEU A 56 18.04 1.23 -7.19
C LEU A 56 17.87 2.58 -6.49
N GLN A 57 18.07 3.68 -7.23
CA GLN A 57 17.78 5.02 -6.73
C GLN A 57 16.27 5.24 -6.75
N ALA A 58 15.68 5.39 -5.57
CA ALA A 58 14.24 5.53 -5.42
C ALA A 58 13.92 6.30 -4.14
N ASN A 59 13.17 7.38 -4.29
CA ASN A 59 12.88 8.31 -3.20
C ASN A 59 11.80 7.77 -2.26
N THR A 60 11.10 6.71 -2.67
CA THR A 60 9.97 6.14 -1.93
C THR A 60 9.95 4.61 -1.99
N LEU A 61 9.25 3.99 -1.03
CA LEU A 61 9.04 2.55 -1.04
C LEU A 61 8.18 2.14 -2.24
N ASN A 62 7.17 2.94 -2.61
CA ASN A 62 6.35 2.66 -3.78
C ASN A 62 7.18 2.65 -5.07
N ASP A 63 8.09 3.62 -5.25
CA ASP A 63 9.00 3.66 -6.41
C ASP A 63 9.88 2.40 -6.46
N CYS A 64 10.43 1.98 -5.32
CA CYS A 64 11.18 0.73 -5.23
C CYS A 64 10.38 -0.49 -5.65
N LEU A 65 9.11 -0.56 -5.24
CA LEU A 65 8.22 -1.66 -5.60
C LEU A 65 7.84 -1.62 -7.09
N ASN A 66 7.67 -0.45 -7.70
CA ASN A 66 7.47 -0.31 -9.15
C ASN A 66 8.69 -0.81 -9.93
N LEU A 67 9.91 -0.42 -9.51
CA LEU A 67 11.16 -0.89 -10.11
C LEU A 67 11.31 -2.42 -9.98
N CYS A 68 11.05 -2.96 -8.78
CA CYS A 68 11.05 -4.40 -8.55
C CYS A 68 10.02 -5.11 -9.45
N ARG A 69 8.81 -4.57 -9.57
CA ARG A 69 7.75 -5.12 -10.42
C ARG A 69 8.14 -5.14 -11.90
N SER A 70 8.80 -4.09 -12.38
CA SER A 70 9.35 -4.00 -13.74
C SER A 70 10.43 -5.07 -13.98
N ASN A 71 11.31 -5.28 -13.01
CA ASN A 71 12.43 -6.23 -13.10
C ASN A 71 12.03 -7.68 -12.82
N ARG A 72 10.75 -7.97 -12.58
CA ARG A 72 10.28 -9.35 -12.32
C ARG A 72 10.44 -10.26 -13.53
N SER A 73 10.42 -9.70 -14.74
CA SER A 73 10.67 -10.43 -16.00
C SER A 73 12.15 -10.50 -16.38
N ASP A 74 13.04 -9.92 -15.58
CA ASP A 74 14.48 -9.94 -15.80
C ASP A 74 15.10 -11.23 -15.19
N ILE A 75 16.36 -11.51 -15.52
CA ILE A 75 17.13 -12.72 -15.14
C ILE A 75 17.07 -12.99 -13.63
N PHE A 76 16.98 -11.93 -12.82
CA PHE A 76 17.06 -12.01 -11.37
C PHE A 76 15.70 -12.16 -10.65
N ASN A 77 14.56 -12.09 -11.37
CA ASN A 77 13.19 -12.26 -10.85
C ASN A 77 12.96 -11.64 -9.46
N CYS A 78 12.82 -10.31 -9.40
CA CYS A 78 12.67 -9.57 -8.14
C CYS A 78 11.53 -10.12 -7.27
N SER A 79 11.87 -10.57 -6.07
CA SER A 79 10.93 -11.10 -5.08
C SER A 79 10.44 -10.03 -4.09
N GLY A 80 11.18 -8.92 -3.97
CA GLY A 80 10.89 -7.84 -3.04
C GLY A 80 12.01 -6.81 -3.00
N VAL A 81 11.95 -5.92 -2.02
CA VAL A 81 12.94 -4.85 -1.83
C VAL A 81 13.38 -4.74 -0.38
N LEU A 82 14.65 -4.40 -0.18
CA LEU A 82 15.18 -3.83 1.06
C LEU A 82 15.28 -2.32 0.84
N PHE A 83 14.40 -1.56 1.48
CA PHE A 83 14.33 -0.11 1.34
C PHE A 83 14.91 0.57 2.58
N SER A 84 15.84 1.50 2.38
CA SER A 84 16.33 2.39 3.42
C SER A 84 15.69 3.75 3.26
N LYS A 85 14.82 4.13 4.20
CA LYS A 85 14.13 5.42 4.15
C LYS A 85 15.06 6.60 4.39
N HIS A 86 16.08 6.43 5.24
CA HIS A 86 17.05 7.49 5.56
C HIS A 86 17.97 7.82 4.40
N GLU A 87 18.41 6.79 3.68
CA GLU A 87 19.37 6.91 2.61
C GLU A 87 18.69 7.08 1.24
N GLU A 88 17.36 6.92 1.17
CA GLU A 88 16.57 6.95 -0.07
C GLU A 88 17.12 5.98 -1.14
N ILE A 89 17.57 4.81 -0.69
CA ILE A 89 18.08 3.72 -1.53
C ILE A 89 17.23 2.47 -1.33
N CYS A 90 17.08 1.69 -2.39
CA CYS A 90 16.65 0.31 -2.25
C CYS A 90 17.51 -0.67 -3.00
N TYR A 91 17.45 -1.89 -2.50
CA TYR A 91 18.04 -3.05 -3.12
C TYR A 91 16.95 -4.02 -3.51
N GLN A 92 17.12 -4.64 -4.66
CA GLN A 92 16.30 -5.77 -5.06
C GLN A 92 16.62 -6.99 -4.19
N LEU A 93 15.58 -7.73 -3.82
CA LEU A 93 15.69 -9.01 -3.13
C LEU A 93 15.37 -10.15 -4.08
N VAL A 94 16.15 -11.22 -3.96
CA VAL A 94 16.02 -12.45 -4.73
C VAL A 94 16.00 -13.66 -3.81
N GLU A 95 15.56 -14.80 -4.32
CA GLU A 95 15.56 -16.06 -3.59
C GLU A 95 16.99 -16.45 -3.16
N GLY A 96 17.13 -16.78 -1.87
CA GLY A 96 18.36 -17.26 -1.27
C GLY A 96 18.30 -18.77 -0.97
N THR A 97 19.38 -19.28 -0.38
CA THR A 97 19.44 -20.63 0.18
C THR A 97 19.14 -20.61 1.68
N SER A 98 19.03 -21.79 2.29
CA SER A 98 18.83 -21.94 3.75
C SER A 98 19.89 -21.28 4.63
N ASN A 99 21.06 -20.97 4.06
CA ASN A 99 22.17 -20.35 4.78
C ASN A 99 22.16 -18.82 4.64
N ASP A 100 21.26 -18.28 3.84
CA ASP A 100 21.23 -16.87 3.51
C ASP A 100 20.24 -16.13 4.40
N GLN A 101 20.72 -15.03 4.96
CA GLN A 101 19.96 -14.19 5.85
C GLN A 101 20.27 -12.72 5.58
N ILE A 102 19.24 -11.90 5.57
CA ILE A 102 19.33 -10.45 5.57
C ILE A 102 19.05 -9.98 6.99
N VAL A 103 19.91 -9.15 7.54
CA VAL A 103 19.68 -8.45 8.81
C VAL A 103 19.43 -6.98 8.49
N THR A 104 18.29 -6.45 8.93
CA THR A 104 17.94 -5.05 8.70
C THR A 104 18.62 -4.14 9.70
N LEU A 105 19.10 -3.01 9.22
CA LEU A 105 19.55 -1.89 10.06
C LEU A 105 18.37 -0.97 10.41
N ASN A 106 18.56 -0.09 11.39
CA ASN A 106 17.53 0.88 11.80
C ASN A 106 17.06 1.71 10.60
N GLY A 107 15.74 1.79 10.42
CA GLY A 107 15.10 2.53 9.32
C GLY A 107 15.08 1.80 7.98
N GLN A 108 15.55 0.55 7.91
CA GLN A 108 15.36 -0.32 6.76
C GLN A 108 14.09 -1.17 6.88
N ALA A 109 13.44 -1.42 5.76
CA ALA A 109 12.27 -2.29 5.67
C ALA A 109 12.47 -3.34 4.57
N ILE A 110 12.19 -4.60 4.91
CA ILE A 110 12.09 -5.69 3.93
C ILE A 110 10.63 -5.83 3.53
N VAL A 111 10.35 -5.70 2.23
CA VAL A 111 9.01 -5.80 1.68
C VAL A 111 9.01 -6.75 0.49
N LEU A 112 8.32 -7.87 0.62
CA LEU A 112 8.15 -8.83 -0.45
C LEU A 112 6.93 -8.49 -1.29
N LEU A 113 7.11 -8.54 -2.61
CA LEU A 113 6.04 -8.35 -3.58
C LEU A 113 5.47 -9.73 -3.94
N GLN A 114 4.24 -10.00 -3.50
CA GLN A 114 3.63 -11.32 -3.68
C GLN A 114 2.80 -11.35 -4.96
N HIS A 115 1.47 -11.40 -4.79
CA HIS A 115 0.50 -11.54 -5.87
C HIS A 115 -0.02 -10.17 -6.29
N CYS A 116 0.07 -9.88 -7.59
CA CYS A 116 -0.45 -8.66 -8.20
C CYS A 116 -1.61 -8.98 -9.14
N VAL A 117 -2.67 -8.19 -9.07
CA VAL A 117 -3.81 -8.28 -9.99
C VAL A 117 -4.07 -6.93 -10.64
N LYS A 118 -4.53 -6.96 -11.89
CA LYS A 118 -5.07 -5.77 -12.54
C LYS A 118 -6.24 -5.22 -11.74
N ASP A 119 -6.21 -3.93 -11.45
CA ASP A 119 -7.18 -3.21 -10.64
C ASP A 119 -7.88 -2.17 -11.48
N ARG A 120 -8.99 -2.59 -12.10
CA ARG A 120 -9.90 -1.75 -12.89
C ARG A 120 -9.18 -0.95 -13.98
N GLU A 121 -8.24 -1.59 -14.67
CA GLU A 121 -7.40 -1.00 -15.72
C GLU A 121 -8.23 -0.27 -16.79
N GLU A 122 -9.32 -0.88 -17.29
CA GLU A 122 -10.19 -0.22 -18.28
C GLU A 122 -10.91 1.02 -17.74
N GLU A 123 -11.31 1.05 -16.46
CA GLU A 123 -11.92 2.24 -15.85
C GLU A 123 -10.90 3.37 -15.68
N ARG A 124 -9.63 3.00 -15.48
CA ARG A 124 -8.51 3.90 -15.18
C ARG A 124 -7.67 4.30 -16.39
N ARG A 125 -7.88 3.66 -17.54
CA ARG A 125 -7.08 3.81 -18.76
C ARG A 125 -6.87 5.25 -19.21
N ASN A 126 -7.84 6.12 -18.98
CA ASN A 126 -7.80 7.54 -19.38
C ASN A 126 -7.50 8.49 -18.22
N ASN A 127 -7.17 7.96 -17.04
CA ASN A 127 -6.81 8.78 -15.89
C ASN A 127 -5.38 9.30 -16.09
N ILE A 128 -5.26 10.59 -16.33
CA ILE A 128 -3.97 11.24 -16.63
C ILE A 128 -3.41 12.05 -15.45
N VAL A 129 -4.11 12.11 -14.32
CA VAL A 129 -3.75 13.01 -13.22
C VAL A 129 -3.54 12.28 -11.90
N PHE A 130 -2.28 12.26 -11.47
CA PHE A 130 -1.83 11.85 -10.14
C PHE A 130 -1.43 13.09 -9.34
N PHE A 131 -2.14 13.37 -8.26
CA PHE A 131 -1.80 14.48 -7.36
C PHE A 131 -1.07 13.97 -6.13
N HIS A 132 0.07 14.61 -5.87
CA HIS A 132 0.87 14.40 -4.68
C HIS A 132 0.46 15.44 -3.64
N TYR A 133 -0.22 15.00 -2.58
CA TYR A 133 -0.55 15.85 -1.44
C TYR A 133 0.47 15.65 -0.34
N TYR A 134 1.05 16.74 0.12
CA TYR A 134 1.86 16.77 1.32
C TYR A 134 0.99 17.24 2.47
N PHE A 135 0.60 16.32 3.35
CA PHE A 135 -0.19 16.62 4.54
C PHE A 135 0.77 16.81 5.71
N TYR A 136 1.01 18.06 6.08
CA TYR A 136 1.90 18.38 7.21
C TYR A 136 1.31 17.88 8.53
N GLU A 137 -0.02 17.85 8.64
CA GLU A 137 -0.76 17.37 9.81
C GLU A 137 -0.60 15.86 10.04
N LEU A 138 -0.30 15.11 8.97
CA LEU A 138 -0.08 13.66 9.02
C LEU A 138 1.40 13.30 8.87
N GLU A 139 2.26 14.28 8.61
CA GLU A 139 3.66 14.09 8.25
C GLU A 139 3.85 13.10 7.08
N GLU A 140 2.88 13.09 6.16
CA GLU A 140 2.76 12.11 5.08
C GLU A 140 2.67 12.78 3.71
N LYS A 141 3.19 12.08 2.71
CA LYS A 141 2.93 12.33 1.29
C LYS A 141 1.94 11.26 0.82
N CYS A 142 0.80 11.68 0.29
CA CYS A 142 -0.19 10.77 -0.28
C CYS A 142 -0.41 11.04 -1.76
N VAL A 143 -0.66 9.97 -2.52
CA VAL A 143 -0.89 10.05 -3.96
C VAL A 143 -2.34 9.71 -4.25
N PHE A 144 -3.01 10.62 -4.97
CA PHE A 144 -4.39 10.45 -5.40
C PHE A 144 -4.48 10.40 -6.92
N GLU A 145 -5.22 9.43 -7.44
CA GLU A 145 -5.54 9.32 -8.87
C GLU A 145 -6.95 9.84 -9.14
N PHE A 146 -7.08 10.76 -10.09
CA PHE A 146 -8.37 11.35 -10.45
C PHE A 146 -9.00 10.63 -11.63
N TYR A 147 -10.28 10.29 -11.47
CA TYR A 147 -11.01 9.57 -12.50
C TYR A 147 -11.64 10.52 -13.51
N ASP A 148 -11.31 10.31 -14.78
CA ASP A 148 -11.99 10.97 -15.89
C ASP A 148 -13.42 10.42 -16.07
N SER A 149 -13.55 9.09 -16.05
CA SER A 149 -14.82 8.39 -16.21
C SER A 149 -15.88 8.86 -15.23
N ARG A 150 -17.12 9.02 -15.71
CA ARG A 150 -18.28 9.31 -14.86
C ARG A 150 -18.74 8.11 -14.03
N ASN A 151 -18.31 6.91 -14.40
CA ASN A 151 -18.68 5.67 -13.75
C ASN A 151 -17.44 5.04 -13.12
N PHE A 152 -17.55 4.58 -11.88
CA PHE A 152 -16.50 3.84 -11.19
C PHE A 152 -17.11 2.74 -10.34
N SER A 153 -16.39 1.63 -10.18
CA SER A 153 -16.84 0.47 -9.39
C SER A 153 -15.87 0.12 -8.26
N GLY A 154 -16.27 -0.81 -7.40
CA GLY A 154 -15.40 -1.35 -6.34
C GLY A 154 -15.36 -0.55 -5.04
N PHE A 155 -16.35 0.32 -4.80
CA PHE A 155 -16.37 1.23 -3.66
C PHE A 155 -17.74 1.36 -3.00
N GLU A 156 -17.72 1.50 -1.68
CA GLU A 156 -18.89 1.74 -0.84
C GLU A 156 -18.73 3.04 -0.06
N VAL A 157 -19.75 3.90 -0.06
CA VAL A 157 -19.78 5.09 0.79
C VAL A 157 -19.90 4.67 2.25
N TYR A 158 -19.02 5.18 3.12
CA TYR A 158 -19.11 4.93 4.56
C TYR A 158 -19.31 6.20 5.39
N ASP A 159 -19.02 7.38 4.85
CA ASP A 159 -19.11 8.64 5.58
C ASP A 159 -19.23 9.84 4.61
N ASN A 160 -19.58 11.01 5.12
CA ASN A 160 -19.67 12.24 4.36
C ASN A 160 -19.42 13.51 5.20
N ILE A 161 -19.04 14.60 4.52
CA ILE A 161 -19.05 15.97 5.07
C ILE A 161 -19.94 16.83 4.19
N LEU A 162 -20.95 17.49 4.76
CA LEU A 162 -21.93 18.29 4.01
C LEU A 162 -21.47 19.73 3.68
N ARG A 163 -20.46 20.24 4.40
CA ARG A 163 -20.00 21.65 4.30
C ARG A 163 -18.49 21.77 4.10
N ALA A 164 -17.94 20.94 3.23
CA ALA A 164 -16.54 21.04 2.84
C ALA A 164 -16.39 22.05 1.71
N ASN A 165 -15.64 23.12 1.95
CA ASN A 165 -15.46 24.18 0.95
C ASN A 165 -14.27 23.93 0.04
N ALA A 166 -13.26 23.19 0.52
CA ALA A 166 -12.06 22.86 -0.24
C ALA A 166 -11.97 21.36 -0.49
N PHE A 167 -11.43 20.97 -1.65
CA PHE A 167 -11.12 19.57 -1.93
C PHE A 167 -10.07 18.99 -0.97
N TYR A 168 -9.10 19.82 -0.56
CA TYR A 168 -8.08 19.48 0.42
C TYR A 168 -8.65 18.88 1.71
N GLN A 169 -9.75 19.42 2.23
CA GLN A 169 -10.41 18.90 3.44
C GLN A 169 -10.92 17.47 3.26
N CYS A 170 -11.38 17.10 2.06
CA CYS A 170 -11.79 15.73 1.78
C CYS A 170 -10.57 14.80 1.75
N VAL A 171 -9.54 15.13 0.97
CA VAL A 171 -8.39 14.23 0.82
C VAL A 171 -7.60 14.08 2.12
N LEU A 172 -7.47 15.14 2.92
CA LEU A 172 -6.83 15.09 4.23
C LEU A 172 -7.57 14.14 5.19
N LYS A 173 -8.90 14.25 5.29
CA LYS A 173 -9.69 13.34 6.14
C LYS A 173 -9.61 11.89 5.64
N CYS A 174 -9.62 11.68 4.32
CA CYS A 174 -9.50 10.32 3.81
C CYS A 174 -8.12 9.72 4.13
N ALA A 175 -7.04 10.49 3.95
CA ALA A 175 -5.70 10.05 4.32
C ALA A 175 -5.61 9.70 5.81
N SER A 176 -6.12 10.56 6.70
CA SER A 176 -6.08 10.30 8.15
C SER A 176 -6.92 9.10 8.60
N GLU A 177 -7.91 8.71 7.80
CA GLU A 177 -8.79 7.56 8.05
C GLU A 177 -8.47 6.33 7.17
N GLN A 178 -7.33 6.34 6.47
CA GLN A 178 -6.92 5.23 5.60
C GLN A 178 -6.81 3.92 6.39
N ILE A 179 -6.18 3.95 7.56
CA ILE A 179 -5.96 2.76 8.39
C ILE A 179 -7.16 2.47 9.29
N SER A 180 -7.68 3.50 9.97
CA SER A 180 -8.72 3.34 11.00
C SER A 180 -10.09 2.97 10.44
N LYS A 181 -10.45 3.50 9.25
CA LYS A 181 -11.74 3.23 8.59
C LYS A 181 -11.61 2.61 7.21
N GLY A 182 -10.39 2.40 6.71
CA GLY A 182 -10.18 1.84 5.38
C GLY A 182 -10.51 2.81 4.25
N CYS A 183 -10.35 4.13 4.46
CA CYS A 183 -10.63 5.09 3.39
C CYS A 183 -9.75 4.80 2.17
N ALA A 184 -10.41 4.72 1.01
CA ALA A 184 -9.78 4.38 -0.25
C ALA A 184 -10.08 5.38 -1.37
N ALA A 185 -11.14 6.19 -1.26
CA ALA A 185 -11.43 7.23 -2.24
C ALA A 185 -12.32 8.34 -1.68
N VAL A 186 -12.36 9.46 -2.40
CA VAL A 186 -13.21 10.61 -2.10
C VAL A 186 -13.98 11.05 -3.35
N LEU A 187 -15.22 11.49 -3.15
CA LEU A 187 -15.99 12.22 -4.16
C LEU A 187 -16.34 13.60 -3.63
N LYS A 188 -15.94 14.66 -4.33
CA LYS A 188 -16.35 16.03 -4.06
C LYS A 188 -17.45 16.42 -5.03
N SER A 189 -18.58 16.87 -4.50
CA SER A 189 -19.66 17.48 -5.29
C SER A 189 -20.15 18.73 -4.60
N HIS A 190 -19.94 19.90 -5.20
CA HIS A 190 -20.24 21.20 -4.57
C HIS A 190 -19.65 21.29 -3.16
N HIS A 191 -20.47 21.44 -2.12
CA HIS A 191 -20.04 21.52 -0.71
C HIS A 191 -19.95 20.16 -0.01
N ILE A 192 -20.26 19.06 -0.70
CA ILE A 192 -20.27 17.72 -0.11
C ILE A 192 -18.96 16.99 -0.44
N CYS A 193 -18.39 16.30 0.55
CA CYS A 193 -17.44 15.20 0.36
C CYS A 193 -18.16 13.88 0.69
N LEU A 194 -18.03 12.86 -0.15
CA LEU A 194 -18.35 11.48 0.20
C LEU A 194 -17.04 10.70 0.33
N PHE A 195 -16.97 9.82 1.32
CA PHE A 195 -15.81 8.97 1.59
C PHE A 195 -16.14 7.52 1.31
N PHE A 196 -15.21 6.83 0.68
CA PHE A 196 -15.40 5.48 0.21
C PHE A 196 -14.37 4.53 0.79
N LYS A 197 -14.80 3.32 1.11
CA LYS A 197 -13.95 2.15 1.37
C LYS A 197 -14.06 1.21 0.18
N ARG A 198 -13.06 0.36 -0.03
CA ARG A 198 -13.14 -0.66 -1.10
C ARG A 198 -14.19 -1.71 -0.77
N ASN A 199 -15.00 -2.05 -1.77
CA ASN A 199 -15.95 -3.15 -1.73
C ASN A 199 -16.21 -3.64 -3.17
N SER A 200 -15.67 -4.80 -3.53
CA SER A 200 -15.76 -5.34 -4.91
C SER A 200 -17.16 -5.79 -5.31
N THR A 201 -18.09 -5.91 -4.37
CA THR A 201 -19.47 -6.39 -4.62
C THR A 201 -20.46 -5.25 -4.88
N THR A 202 -20.04 -3.99 -4.70
CA THR A 202 -20.92 -2.84 -4.91
C THR A 202 -21.21 -2.59 -6.37
N ARG A 203 -22.42 -2.07 -6.62
CA ARG A 203 -22.82 -1.59 -7.94
C ARG A 203 -21.95 -0.40 -8.39
N ILE A 204 -21.92 -0.19 -9.71
CA ILE A 204 -21.29 0.96 -10.34
C ILE A 204 -21.89 2.26 -9.77
N PHE A 205 -21.02 3.17 -9.36
CA PHE A 205 -21.39 4.51 -8.93
C PHE A 205 -21.24 5.48 -10.10
N ARG A 206 -22.18 6.42 -10.25
CA ARG A 206 -22.15 7.45 -11.29
C ARG A 206 -22.02 8.83 -10.67
N LYS A 207 -20.92 9.54 -10.94
CA LYS A 207 -20.72 10.93 -10.50
C LYS A 207 -21.41 11.94 -11.42
N LEU A 208 -21.80 13.07 -10.85
CA LEU A 208 -22.22 14.25 -11.62
C LEU A 208 -21.03 14.79 -12.42
N SER A 209 -21.31 15.47 -13.53
CA SER A 209 -20.25 16.07 -14.36
C SER A 209 -19.46 17.16 -13.62
N SER A 210 -20.07 17.83 -12.63
CA SER A 210 -19.42 18.83 -11.77
C SER A 210 -18.65 18.22 -10.58
N SER A 211 -18.66 16.89 -10.43
CA SER A 211 -18.03 16.21 -9.30
C SER A 211 -16.65 15.66 -9.66
N TYR A 212 -15.77 15.65 -8.66
CA TYR A 212 -14.43 15.08 -8.75
C TYR A 212 -14.37 13.82 -7.91
N PHE A 213 -13.92 12.72 -8.51
CA PHE A 213 -13.63 11.48 -7.80
C PHE A 213 -12.13 11.24 -7.83
N ALA A 214 -11.55 10.99 -6.66
CA ALA A 214 -10.14 10.69 -6.50
C ALA A 214 -9.95 9.45 -5.63
N GLU A 215 -9.19 8.50 -6.12
CA GLU A 215 -8.79 7.31 -5.39
C GLU A 215 -7.46 7.55 -4.66
N LEU A 216 -7.39 7.17 -3.39
CA LEU A 216 -6.15 7.17 -2.62
C LEU A 216 -5.33 5.92 -2.98
N LEU A 217 -4.19 6.11 -3.62
CA LEU A 217 -3.31 5.03 -4.05
C LEU A 217 -2.43 4.52 -2.91
N TYR A 218 -1.73 5.44 -2.25
CA TYR A 218 -0.88 5.16 -1.10
C TYR A 218 -0.55 6.47 -0.36
N CYS A 219 -0.12 6.31 0.91
CA CYS A 219 0.49 7.35 1.72
C CYS A 219 1.83 6.82 2.26
N GLU A 220 2.82 7.69 2.32
CA GLU A 220 4.14 7.39 2.87
C GLU A 220 4.56 8.50 3.83
N SER A 221 4.95 8.12 5.03
CA SER A 221 5.40 9.07 6.06
C SER A 221 6.76 9.66 5.68
N LYS A 222 7.03 10.91 6.05
CA LYS A 222 8.32 11.57 5.79
C LYS A 222 9.40 11.24 6.83
N PHE A 223 9.03 10.99 8.08
CA PHE A 223 10.01 10.76 9.15
C PHE A 223 10.28 9.27 9.36
N ALA A 224 11.56 8.91 9.41
CA ALA A 224 11.99 7.62 9.90
C ALA A 224 12.05 7.71 11.44
N GLY A 225 11.01 7.20 12.10
CA GLY A 225 10.93 7.18 13.55
C GLY A 225 9.50 6.97 14.04
N ASN A 226 9.30 5.88 14.79
CA ASN A 226 8.11 5.57 15.59
C ASN A 226 6.90 4.95 14.86
N ALA A 227 7.11 3.80 14.23
CA ALA A 227 6.10 2.73 14.27
C ALA A 227 6.29 1.83 15.51
N SER A 228 6.77 2.42 16.61
CA SER A 228 6.73 1.85 17.95
C SER A 228 5.70 2.66 18.72
N ASN A 229 4.62 2.02 19.14
CA ASN A 229 3.51 2.52 19.97
C ASN A 229 2.27 3.03 19.23
N ALA A 230 1.55 2.10 18.59
CA ALA A 230 0.10 2.16 18.51
C ALA A 230 -0.49 0.92 19.20
N ILE A 231 -0.21 0.80 20.51
CA ILE A 231 -1.01 0.01 21.44
C ILE A 231 -1.21 0.92 22.65
N ASN A 232 -2.40 1.49 22.74
CA ASN A 232 -3.14 1.76 23.96
C ASN A 232 -4.63 1.67 23.60
#